data_AF-K1S5B7-F1
#
_entry.id   AF-K1S5B7-F1
#
_cell.length_a   1.000
_cell.length_b   1.000
_cell.length_c   1.000
_cell.angle_alpha   90.00
_cell.angle_beta   90.00
_cell.angle_gamma   90.00
#
_symmetry.space_group_name_H-M   'P 1'
#
loop_
_entity.id
_entity.type
_entity.pdbx_description
1 polymer ?
#
loop_
_entity_poly.entity_id
_entity_poly.type
_entity_poly.pdbx_seq_one_letter_code
_entity_poly.pdbx_strand_id
1 'polypeptide(L)'
;MKKTDYEKMMDVAASDDLEIIVSNTTEAGIVYDPACQQNDCPPSSFPAKLTQVLYHRYKADKKGIIMLACELIDNNGKELLKCVNQYIDQWGLEDGFKKYVNEDCTFCGSLVDRIVPGRIRDPKEVAELEEKHGYADPLLDVGEVFGVWVIEGDTKLNDILPFRKAGLEDHVFVTPDMSPYKKRKVRILNGAHTGFVLGAYLAGFDIVRDCMHDETILGYMNKMLL
;
A
#
# COMPACT_ATOMS: atom_id res chain seq x y z
N MET A 1 -0.30 19.13 -6.27
CA MET A 1 -1.47 19.66 -5.56
C MET A 1 -1.26 21.15 -5.35
N LYS A 2 -2.27 22.00 -5.58
CA LYS A 2 -2.15 23.44 -5.32
C LYS A 2 -2.25 23.68 -3.80
N LYS A 3 -1.65 24.77 -3.32
CA LYS A 3 -1.72 25.17 -1.89
C LYS A 3 -3.15 25.18 -1.33
N THR A 4 -4.09 25.73 -2.09
CA THR A 4 -5.51 25.81 -1.71
C THR A 4 -6.18 24.45 -1.54
N ASP A 5 -5.74 23.43 -2.29
CA ASP A 5 -6.28 22.08 -2.17
C ASP A 5 -5.68 21.36 -0.94
N TYR A 6 -4.43 21.69 -0.60
CA TYR A 6 -3.79 21.18 0.59
C TYR A 6 -4.45 21.71 1.87
N GLU A 7 -4.75 23.00 1.90
CA GLU A 7 -5.46 23.62 3.03
C GLU A 7 -6.82 22.96 3.27
N LYS A 8 -7.59 22.69 2.21
CA LYS A 8 -8.85 21.93 2.31
C LYS A 8 -8.67 20.49 2.78
N MET A 9 -7.58 19.84 2.38
CA MET A 9 -7.26 18.50 2.87
C MET A 9 -6.96 18.52 4.38
N MET A 10 -6.32 19.58 4.88
CA MET A 10 -6.06 19.74 6.31
C MET A 10 -7.35 19.91 7.13
N ASP A 11 -8.45 20.41 6.55
CA ASP A 11 -9.75 20.39 7.22
C ASP A 11 -10.21 18.95 7.55
N VAL A 12 -9.93 17.99 6.66
CA VAL A 12 -10.19 16.56 6.91
C VAL A 12 -9.31 16.04 8.04
N ALA A 13 -8.07 16.54 8.14
CA ALA A 13 -7.19 16.19 9.26
C ALA A 13 -7.81 16.60 10.61
N ALA A 14 -8.62 17.66 10.70
CA ALA A 14 -9.32 18.00 11.95
C ALA A 14 -10.67 17.27 12.15
N SER A 15 -11.12 16.43 11.21
CA SER A 15 -12.43 15.76 11.32
C SER A 15 -12.42 14.59 12.31
N ASP A 16 -13.50 14.42 13.08
CA ASP A 16 -13.70 13.24 13.92
C ASP A 16 -13.92 11.96 13.09
N ASP A 17 -14.33 12.09 11.83
CA ASP A 17 -14.58 10.97 10.92
C ASP A 17 -13.29 10.31 10.39
N LEU A 18 -12.14 10.99 10.50
CA LEU A 18 -10.86 10.45 10.03
C LEU A 18 -10.26 9.49 11.05
N GLU A 19 -10.56 8.21 10.92
CA GLU A 19 -10.05 7.16 11.82
C GLU A 19 -8.89 6.36 11.22
N ILE A 20 -8.86 6.25 9.88
CA ILE A 20 -7.93 5.37 9.15
C ILE A 20 -7.27 6.15 8.02
N ILE A 21 -5.95 6.01 7.88
CA ILE A 21 -5.18 6.51 6.74
C ILE A 21 -4.56 5.30 6.03
N VAL A 22 -4.67 5.26 4.70
CA VAL A 22 -4.04 4.24 3.85
C VAL A 22 -3.08 4.93 2.90
N SER A 23 -1.89 4.37 2.70
CA SER A 23 -0.89 4.89 1.76
C SER A 23 -0.45 3.86 0.75
N ASN A 24 -0.29 4.29 -0.50
CA ASN A 24 0.49 3.58 -1.51
C ASN A 24 1.20 4.62 -2.39
N THR A 25 2.40 4.97 -1.98
CA THR A 25 3.23 6.02 -2.59
C THR A 25 4.40 5.47 -3.39
N THR A 26 4.31 4.21 -3.84
CA THR A 26 5.39 3.41 -4.45
C THR A 26 6.53 3.09 -3.48
N GLU A 27 7.48 2.28 -3.92
CA GLU A 27 8.68 1.89 -3.15
C GLU A 27 9.57 3.10 -2.79
N ALA A 28 9.47 4.19 -3.56
CA ALA A 28 10.21 5.42 -3.32
C ALA A 28 9.49 6.41 -2.38
N GLY A 29 8.29 6.07 -1.91
CA GLY A 29 7.41 7.02 -1.21
C GLY A 29 7.69 7.20 0.29
N ILE A 30 8.08 6.12 0.98
CA ILE A 30 8.47 6.18 2.40
C ILE A 30 9.96 6.52 2.48
N VAL A 31 10.27 7.80 2.38
CA VAL A 31 11.63 8.32 2.46
C VAL A 31 11.64 9.59 3.31
N TYR A 32 12.54 9.64 4.29
CA TYR A 32 12.88 10.86 5.01
C TYR A 32 13.73 11.78 4.11
N ASP A 33 13.27 13.02 3.96
CA ASP A 33 13.93 14.07 3.19
C ASP A 33 14.24 15.25 4.14
N PRO A 34 15.49 15.44 4.57
CA PRO A 34 15.86 16.51 5.49
C PRO A 34 15.64 17.91 4.92
N ALA A 35 15.42 18.06 3.62
CA ALA A 35 15.07 19.34 3.02
C ALA A 35 13.64 19.78 3.36
N CYS A 36 12.73 18.84 3.68
CA CYS A 36 11.35 19.15 4.06
C CYS A 36 11.30 19.97 5.35
N GLN A 37 10.62 21.11 5.29
CA GLN A 37 10.38 22.01 6.41
C GLN A 37 8.95 21.88 6.93
N GLN A 38 8.76 22.18 8.21
CA GLN A 38 7.45 22.12 8.87
C GLN A 38 6.39 23.02 8.20
N ASN A 39 6.79 24.11 7.54
CA ASN A 39 5.90 25.07 6.89
C ASN A 39 5.75 24.87 5.37
N ASP A 40 6.34 23.81 4.80
CA ASP A 40 6.13 23.46 3.40
C ASP A 40 4.66 23.15 3.12
N CYS A 41 4.16 23.53 1.93
CA CYS A 41 2.73 23.51 1.65
C CYS A 41 2.43 23.21 0.15
N PRO A 42 2.25 21.93 -0.23
CA PRO A 42 2.53 20.74 0.58
C PRO A 42 4.05 20.43 0.66
N PRO A 43 4.52 19.68 1.67
CA PRO A 43 5.84 19.06 1.67
C PRO A 43 6.06 18.18 0.44
N SER A 44 7.31 17.89 0.06
CA SER A 44 7.61 16.98 -1.05
C SER A 44 7.37 15.52 -0.66
N SER A 45 7.95 15.10 0.47
CA SER A 45 7.93 13.74 1.03
C SER A 45 6.55 13.37 1.60
N PHE A 46 6.14 12.10 1.43
CA PHE A 46 4.90 11.59 2.02
C PHE A 46 4.97 11.52 3.56
N PRO A 47 6.01 10.95 4.19
CA PRO A 47 6.13 11.00 5.64
C PRO A 47 6.09 12.43 6.22
N ALA A 48 6.64 13.44 5.52
CA ALA A 48 6.53 14.84 5.95
C ALA A 48 5.07 15.35 5.94
N LYS A 49 4.32 15.08 4.86
CA LYS A 49 2.88 15.40 4.79
C LYS A 49 2.11 14.71 5.91
N LEU A 50 2.38 13.43 6.16
CA LEU A 50 1.73 12.68 7.23
C LEU A 50 2.03 13.29 8.60
N THR A 51 3.29 13.68 8.88
CA THR A 51 3.63 14.38 10.13
C THR A 51 2.84 15.67 10.29
N GLN A 52 2.67 16.48 9.23
CA GLN A 52 1.84 17.69 9.29
C GLN A 52 0.36 17.37 9.56
N VAL A 53 -0.20 16.35 8.89
CA VAL A 53 -1.58 15.89 9.10
C VAL A 53 -1.80 15.47 10.56
N LEU A 54 -0.90 14.64 11.10
CA LEU A 54 -0.98 14.16 12.48
C LEU A 54 -0.79 15.31 13.47
N TYR A 55 0.12 16.24 13.21
CA TYR A 55 0.33 17.40 14.07
C TYR A 55 -0.91 18.29 14.11
N HIS A 56 -1.53 18.55 12.97
CA HIS A 56 -2.77 19.30 12.90
C HIS A 56 -3.92 18.59 13.65
N ARG A 57 -4.05 17.27 13.49
CA ARG A 57 -4.98 16.43 14.30
C ARG A 57 -4.79 16.66 15.79
N TYR A 58 -3.54 16.52 16.23
CA TYR A 58 -3.17 16.61 17.64
C TYR A 58 -3.45 18.02 18.20
N LYS A 59 -3.12 19.09 17.48
CA LYS A 59 -3.44 20.47 17.93
C LYS A 59 -4.95 20.74 17.97
N ALA A 60 -5.75 19.98 17.23
CA ALA A 60 -7.21 20.03 17.25
C ALA A 60 -7.83 19.06 18.29
N ASP A 61 -7.02 18.47 19.18
CA ASP A 61 -7.45 17.53 20.23
C ASP A 61 -8.22 16.31 19.69
N LYS A 62 -7.79 15.81 18.52
CA LYS A 62 -8.38 14.64 17.86
C LYS A 62 -7.69 13.35 18.26
N LYS A 63 -8.43 12.25 18.19
CA LYS A 63 -7.90 10.90 18.46
C LYS A 63 -6.88 10.47 17.41
N GLY A 64 -5.95 9.62 17.85
CA GLY A 64 -4.99 8.93 17.01
C GLY A 64 -5.67 8.08 15.93
N ILE A 65 -4.92 7.79 14.87
CA ILE A 65 -5.41 7.08 13.68
C ILE A 65 -4.80 5.69 13.57
N ILE A 66 -5.41 4.85 12.73
CA ILE A 66 -4.80 3.62 12.22
C ILE A 66 -4.17 3.92 10.86
N MET A 67 -2.85 3.83 10.76
CA MET A 67 -2.08 4.00 9.53
C MET A 67 -1.79 2.63 8.91
N LEU A 68 -2.33 2.39 7.71
CA LEU A 68 -2.09 1.20 6.91
C LEU A 68 -1.14 1.52 5.74
N ALA A 69 0.14 1.22 5.91
CA ALA A 69 1.13 1.41 4.84
C ALA A 69 1.10 0.22 3.85
N CYS A 70 0.91 0.49 2.56
CA CYS A 70 0.84 -0.52 1.50
C CYS A 70 2.01 -0.46 0.52
N GLU A 71 3.01 0.39 0.75
CA GLU A 71 4.22 0.46 -0.05
C GLU A 71 4.98 -0.88 -0.03
N LEU A 72 5.52 -1.29 -1.18
CA LEU A 72 6.22 -2.57 -1.36
C LEU A 72 7.66 -2.53 -0.83
N ILE A 73 7.82 -2.11 0.42
CA ILE A 73 9.11 -2.12 1.15
C ILE A 73 9.02 -2.96 2.42
N ASP A 74 10.19 -3.38 2.90
CA ASP A 74 10.31 -4.14 4.14
C ASP A 74 9.87 -3.30 5.34
N ASN A 75 9.00 -3.86 6.18
CA ASN A 75 8.51 -3.21 7.40
C ASN A 75 7.93 -1.80 7.15
N ASN A 76 7.23 -1.59 6.02
CA ASN A 76 6.66 -0.30 5.60
C ASN A 76 6.04 0.53 6.73
N GLY A 77 5.20 -0.05 7.60
CA GLY A 77 4.63 0.65 8.76
C GLY A 77 5.67 1.16 9.77
N LYS A 78 6.69 0.35 10.08
CA LYS A 78 7.77 0.71 11.02
C LYS A 78 8.72 1.76 10.41
N GLU A 79 9.06 1.63 9.13
CA GLU A 79 9.87 2.64 8.43
C GLU A 79 9.14 3.97 8.29
N LEU A 80 7.82 3.95 8.06
CA LEU A 80 7.00 5.16 8.05
C LEU A 80 6.98 5.85 9.42
N LEU A 81 6.72 5.10 10.51
CA LEU A 81 6.76 5.63 11.89
C LEU A 81 8.14 6.22 12.22
N LYS A 82 9.21 5.57 11.80
CA LYS A 82 10.58 6.07 11.95
C LYS A 82 10.78 7.40 11.21
N CYS A 83 10.34 7.52 9.96
CA CYS A 83 10.42 8.77 9.21
C CYS A 83 9.62 9.90 9.90
N VAL A 84 8.42 9.59 10.41
CA VAL A 84 7.60 10.56 11.16
C VAL A 84 8.33 11.04 12.42
N ASN A 85 8.93 10.12 13.20
CA ASN A 85 9.73 10.47 14.37
C ASN A 85 10.97 11.31 14.02
N GLN A 86 11.61 11.08 12.87
CA GLN A 86 12.70 11.94 12.40
C GLN A 86 12.23 13.38 12.15
N TYR A 87 11.03 13.58 11.59
CA TYR A 87 10.46 14.92 11.42
C TYR A 87 10.00 15.55 12.73
N ILE A 88 9.50 14.75 13.69
CA ILE A 88 9.22 15.23 15.06
C ILE A 88 10.48 15.85 15.66
N ASP A 89 11.60 15.13 15.57
CA ASP A 89 12.88 15.59 16.12
C ASP A 89 13.45 16.78 15.31
N GLN A 90 13.44 16.71 13.97
CA GLN A 90 13.95 17.77 13.09
C GLN A 90 13.19 19.10 13.25
N TRP A 91 11.85 19.04 13.34
CA TRP A 91 11.00 20.23 13.44
C TRP A 91 10.81 20.70 14.89
N GLY A 92 11.42 20.02 15.86
CA GLY A 92 11.33 20.38 17.28
C GLY A 92 9.90 20.34 17.81
N LEU A 93 9.12 19.33 17.39
CA LEU A 93 7.73 19.21 17.83
C LEU A 93 7.65 18.76 19.28
N GLU A 94 6.61 19.22 19.98
CA GLU A 94 6.41 19.02 21.42
C GLU A 94 6.32 17.54 21.85
N ASP A 95 6.81 17.21 23.06
CA ASP A 95 6.80 15.84 23.60
C ASP A 95 5.40 15.23 23.63
N GLY A 96 4.36 16.05 23.84
CA GLY A 96 2.97 15.61 23.77
C GLY A 96 2.59 15.07 22.40
N PHE A 97 3.07 15.69 21.31
CA PHE A 97 2.86 15.18 19.96
C PHE A 97 3.66 13.90 19.70
N LYS A 98 4.90 13.83 20.19
CA LYS A 98 5.70 12.60 20.11
C LYS A 98 5.00 11.44 20.78
N LYS A 99 4.43 11.67 21.97
CA LYS A 99 3.61 10.69 22.69
C LYS A 99 2.38 10.29 21.88
N TYR A 100 1.61 11.26 21.38
CA TYR A 100 0.43 11.03 20.56
C TYR A 100 0.72 10.12 19.34
N VAL A 101 1.81 10.37 18.62
CA VAL A 101 2.20 9.54 17.45
C VAL A 101 2.59 8.12 17.85
N ASN A 102 3.28 7.93 18.98
CA ASN A 102 3.83 6.63 19.35
C ASN A 102 2.91 5.79 20.26
N GLU A 103 1.92 6.40 20.91
CA GLU A 103 1.01 5.73 21.85
C GLU A 103 -0.46 5.73 21.39
N ASP A 104 -0.93 6.81 20.76
CA ASP A 104 -2.34 6.92 20.36
C ASP A 104 -2.57 6.55 18.89
N CYS A 105 -1.57 6.73 18.03
CA CYS A 105 -1.63 6.26 16.64
C CYS A 105 -1.09 4.84 16.51
N THR A 106 -1.68 4.06 15.60
CA THR A 106 -1.25 2.69 15.28
C THR A 106 -0.69 2.63 13.87
N PHE A 107 0.60 2.32 13.73
CA PHE A 107 1.25 2.14 12.42
C PHE A 107 1.36 0.65 12.09
N CYS A 108 0.49 0.19 11.19
CA CYS A 108 0.48 -1.18 10.73
C CYS A 108 1.39 -1.33 9.51
N GLY A 109 2.29 -2.32 9.57
CA GLY A 109 2.93 -2.84 8.37
C GLY A 109 1.94 -3.69 7.58
N SER A 110 2.16 -3.85 6.28
CA SER A 110 1.34 -4.77 5.49
C SER A 110 2.06 -5.44 4.32
N LEU A 111 1.51 -6.57 3.90
CA LEU A 111 1.80 -7.26 2.65
C LEU A 111 0.55 -7.18 1.78
N VAL A 112 0.64 -6.49 0.65
CA VAL A 112 -0.39 -6.47 -0.40
C VAL A 112 0.08 -7.30 -1.58
N ASP A 113 -0.82 -8.10 -2.17
CA ASP A 113 -0.52 -8.89 -3.36
C ASP A 113 -1.77 -8.99 -4.25
N ARG A 114 -1.69 -8.34 -5.41
CA ARG A 114 -2.66 -8.38 -6.51
C ARG A 114 -1.99 -7.82 -7.76
N ILE A 115 -2.00 -8.57 -8.85
CA ILE A 115 -1.48 -8.11 -10.14
C ILE A 115 -2.46 -7.10 -10.76
N VAL A 116 -1.94 -5.91 -11.03
CA VAL A 116 -2.62 -4.80 -11.73
C VAL A 116 -1.68 -4.32 -12.84
N PRO A 117 -1.82 -4.80 -14.10
CA PRO A 117 -0.87 -4.52 -15.19
C PRO A 117 -0.92 -3.06 -15.71
N GLY A 118 -1.79 -2.23 -15.13
CA GLY A 118 -2.00 -0.84 -15.50
C GLY A 118 -3.07 -0.67 -16.57
N ARG A 119 -3.34 0.59 -16.93
CA ARG A 119 -4.41 0.94 -17.89
C ARG A 119 -4.24 0.20 -19.22
N ILE A 120 -5.38 -0.26 -19.75
CA ILE A 120 -5.51 -0.81 -21.11
C ILE A 120 -5.03 0.22 -22.13
N ARG A 121 -4.02 -0.14 -22.93
CA ARG A 121 -3.39 0.77 -23.89
C ARG A 121 -4.03 0.73 -25.28
N ASP A 122 -4.70 -0.35 -25.63
CA ASP A 122 -5.39 -0.49 -26.92
C ASP A 122 -6.76 0.20 -26.86
N PRO A 123 -7.01 1.28 -27.63
CA PRO A 123 -8.30 1.94 -27.65
C PRO A 123 -9.45 1.03 -28.10
N LYS A 124 -9.17 -0.01 -28.90
CA LYS A 124 -10.19 -0.97 -29.33
C LYS A 124 -10.67 -1.83 -28.17
N GLU A 125 -9.74 -2.35 -27.38
CA GLU A 125 -10.06 -3.15 -26.19
C GLU A 125 -10.84 -2.32 -25.16
N VAL A 126 -10.49 -1.04 -24.99
CA VAL A 126 -11.28 -0.10 -24.16
C VAL A 126 -12.69 0.05 -24.72
N ALA A 127 -12.85 0.33 -26.01
CA ALA A 127 -14.17 0.54 -26.63
C ALA A 127 -15.06 -0.72 -26.55
N GLU A 128 -14.48 -1.91 -26.73
CA GLU A 128 -15.18 -3.19 -26.58
C GLU A 128 -15.69 -3.41 -25.15
N LEU A 129 -14.89 -3.05 -24.13
CA LEU A 129 -15.30 -3.10 -22.73
C LEU A 129 -16.39 -2.06 -22.41
N GLU A 130 -16.23 -0.82 -22.87
CA GLU A 130 -17.22 0.24 -22.68
C GLU A 130 -18.57 -0.10 -23.34
N GLU A 131 -18.56 -0.70 -24.55
CA GLU A 131 -19.77 -1.20 -25.21
C GLU A 131 -20.41 -2.34 -24.41
N LYS A 132 -19.61 -3.31 -23.96
CA LYS A 132 -20.08 -4.43 -23.14
C LYS A 132 -20.69 -3.97 -21.81
N HIS A 133 -20.13 -2.93 -21.19
CA HIS A 133 -20.57 -2.41 -19.90
C HIS A 133 -21.63 -1.31 -20.01
N GLY A 134 -21.80 -0.70 -21.19
CA GLY A 134 -22.81 0.31 -21.47
C GLY A 134 -22.46 1.72 -20.96
N TYR A 135 -21.20 1.98 -20.60
CA TYR A 135 -20.73 3.30 -20.18
C TYR A 135 -19.24 3.51 -20.52
N ALA A 136 -18.87 4.77 -20.71
CA ALA A 136 -17.47 5.16 -20.86
C ALA A 136 -16.83 5.36 -19.48
N ASP A 137 -15.66 4.76 -19.26
CA ASP A 137 -14.92 4.87 -18.00
C ASP A 137 -13.53 5.47 -18.23
N PRO A 138 -13.36 6.78 -17.98
CA PRO A 138 -12.06 7.43 -18.15
C PRO A 138 -11.03 6.97 -17.11
N LEU A 139 -11.41 6.16 -16.12
CA LEU A 139 -10.56 5.58 -15.08
C LEU A 139 -10.50 4.04 -15.15
N LEU A 140 -10.90 3.44 -16.28
CA LEU A 140 -10.84 1.99 -16.49
C LEU A 140 -9.46 1.43 -16.13
N ASP A 141 -9.45 0.39 -15.30
CA ASP A 141 -8.28 -0.36 -14.89
C ASP A 141 -8.58 -1.86 -14.87
N VAL A 142 -7.54 -2.68 -14.91
CA VAL A 142 -7.64 -4.13 -14.94
C VAL A 142 -6.78 -4.74 -13.86
N GLY A 143 -7.27 -5.81 -13.25
CA GLY A 143 -6.52 -6.57 -12.27
C GLY A 143 -7.03 -8.00 -12.22
N GLU A 144 -6.19 -8.90 -11.71
CA GLU A 144 -6.61 -10.28 -11.50
C GLU A 144 -7.70 -10.38 -10.40
N VAL A 145 -8.36 -11.54 -10.34
CA VAL A 145 -9.38 -11.84 -9.32
C VAL A 145 -8.75 -12.08 -7.96
N PHE A 146 -7.56 -12.68 -7.93
CA PHE A 146 -6.83 -12.93 -6.68
C PHE A 146 -6.42 -11.60 -6.03
N GLY A 147 -6.51 -11.56 -4.70
CA GLY A 147 -6.05 -10.45 -3.91
C GLY A 147 -5.89 -10.87 -2.46
N VAL A 148 -4.78 -10.47 -1.85
CA VAL A 148 -4.58 -10.61 -0.41
C VAL A 148 -3.96 -9.35 0.17
N TRP A 149 -4.42 -8.97 1.36
CA TRP A 149 -3.87 -7.89 2.17
C TRP A 149 -3.71 -8.36 3.61
N VAL A 150 -2.47 -8.72 3.94
CA VAL A 150 -2.10 -9.14 5.29
C VAL A 150 -1.59 -7.93 6.06
N ILE A 151 -2.22 -7.60 7.17
CA ILE A 151 -1.91 -6.43 7.99
C ILE A 151 -1.22 -6.91 9.27
N GLU A 152 -0.02 -6.40 9.58
CA GLU A 152 0.68 -6.70 10.84
C GLU A 152 0.18 -5.76 11.95
N GLY A 153 -0.37 -6.33 13.04
CA GLY A 153 -0.90 -5.56 14.18
C GLY A 153 -1.62 -6.41 15.24
N ASP A 154 -2.23 -5.76 16.24
CA ASP A 154 -3.09 -6.45 17.22
C ASP A 154 -4.33 -7.03 16.51
N THR A 155 -4.57 -8.32 16.68
CA THR A 155 -5.71 -9.05 16.10
C THR A 155 -7.09 -8.44 16.42
N LYS A 156 -7.22 -7.64 17.49
CA LYS A 156 -8.45 -6.87 17.77
C LYS A 156 -8.83 -5.92 16.64
N LEU A 157 -7.86 -5.48 15.83
CA LEU A 157 -8.11 -4.66 14.65
C LEU A 157 -8.99 -5.37 13.62
N ASN A 158 -9.08 -6.71 13.62
CA ASN A 158 -10.04 -7.41 12.75
C ASN A 158 -11.51 -7.08 13.06
N ASP A 159 -11.83 -6.65 14.30
CA ASP A 159 -13.18 -6.21 14.69
C ASP A 159 -13.43 -4.71 14.45
N ILE A 160 -12.34 -3.94 14.36
CA ILE A 160 -12.36 -2.48 14.16
C ILE A 160 -12.40 -2.16 12.66
N LEU A 161 -11.53 -2.80 11.87
CA LEU A 161 -11.48 -2.63 10.42
C LEU A 161 -12.73 -3.23 9.76
N PRO A 162 -13.20 -2.66 8.63
CA PRO A 162 -14.47 -3.05 8.02
C PRO A 162 -14.44 -4.42 7.32
N PHE A 163 -13.26 -5.02 7.13
CA PHE A 163 -13.07 -6.16 6.23
C PHE A 163 -13.76 -7.44 6.70
N ARG A 164 -13.70 -7.77 8.01
CA ARG A 164 -14.43 -8.92 8.57
C ARG A 164 -15.93 -8.77 8.38
N LYS A 165 -16.48 -7.58 8.67
CA LYS A 165 -17.91 -7.26 8.49
C LYS A 165 -18.35 -7.34 7.04
N ALA A 166 -17.44 -7.06 6.11
CA ALA A 166 -17.66 -7.19 4.67
C ALA A 166 -17.51 -8.65 4.15
N GLY A 167 -17.19 -9.63 5.01
CA GLY A 167 -16.96 -11.01 4.60
C GLY A 167 -15.64 -11.23 3.84
N LEU A 168 -14.66 -10.34 4.03
CA LEU A 168 -13.37 -10.37 3.33
C LEU A 168 -12.23 -10.96 4.17
N GLU A 169 -12.51 -11.57 5.32
CA GLU A 169 -11.48 -12.02 6.26
C GLU A 169 -10.54 -13.09 5.68
N ASP A 170 -11.00 -13.87 4.69
CA ASP A 170 -10.16 -14.85 3.98
C ASP A 170 -9.08 -14.19 3.08
N HIS A 171 -9.25 -12.90 2.77
CA HIS A 171 -8.40 -12.13 1.87
C HIS A 171 -7.74 -10.92 2.53
N VAL A 172 -8.38 -10.31 3.53
CA VAL A 172 -7.91 -9.12 4.23
C VAL A 172 -8.07 -9.33 5.73
N PHE A 173 -6.94 -9.49 6.42
CA PHE A 173 -6.93 -9.81 7.84
C PHE A 173 -5.69 -9.27 8.55
N VAL A 174 -5.83 -9.10 9.87
CA VAL A 174 -4.78 -8.67 10.77
C VAL A 174 -4.15 -9.87 11.47
N THR A 175 -2.82 -9.92 11.47
CA THR A 175 -1.99 -10.95 12.11
C THR A 175 -0.91 -10.29 12.97
N PRO A 176 -0.47 -10.91 14.08
CA PRO A 176 0.64 -10.37 14.88
C PRO A 176 2.00 -10.49 14.18
N ASP A 177 2.13 -11.37 13.18
CA ASP A 177 3.36 -11.55 12.39
C ASP A 177 3.01 -11.84 10.92
N MET A 178 3.45 -10.97 10.00
CA MET A 178 3.23 -11.16 8.55
C MET A 178 4.35 -11.97 7.87
N SER A 179 5.45 -12.25 8.58
CA SER A 179 6.65 -12.92 8.02
C SER A 179 6.36 -14.23 7.29
N PRO A 180 5.46 -15.12 7.76
CA PRO A 180 5.14 -16.37 7.06
C PRO A 180 4.52 -16.13 5.67
N TYR A 181 3.63 -15.14 5.56
CA TYR A 181 2.93 -14.79 4.32
C TYR A 181 3.90 -14.17 3.31
N LYS A 182 4.76 -13.27 3.78
CA LYS A 182 5.81 -12.67 2.95
C LYS A 182 6.78 -13.73 2.41
N LYS A 183 7.23 -14.66 3.26
CA LYS A 183 8.10 -15.77 2.84
C LYS A 183 7.42 -16.65 1.79
N ARG A 184 6.13 -16.95 1.94
CA ARG A 184 5.35 -17.71 0.95
C ARG A 184 5.29 -16.97 -0.39
N LYS A 185 4.94 -15.68 -0.38
CA LYS A 185 4.87 -14.85 -1.59
C LYS A 185 6.21 -14.77 -2.33
N VAL A 186 7.28 -14.47 -1.60
CA VAL A 186 8.62 -14.33 -2.18
C VAL A 186 9.16 -15.66 -2.72
N ARG A 187 8.99 -16.76 -1.99
CA ARG A 187 9.53 -18.06 -2.42
C ARG A 187 8.72 -18.74 -3.50
N ILE A 188 7.40 -18.75 -3.37
CA ILE A 188 6.53 -19.46 -4.30
C ILE A 188 6.28 -18.58 -5.53
N LEU A 189 5.71 -17.39 -5.37
CA LEU A 189 5.31 -16.56 -6.51
C LEU A 189 6.53 -15.91 -7.20
N ASN A 190 7.27 -15.06 -6.48
CA ASN A 190 8.41 -14.35 -7.07
C ASN A 190 9.54 -15.32 -7.45
N GLY A 191 9.77 -16.35 -6.64
CA GLY A 191 10.72 -17.42 -6.92
C GLY A 191 10.34 -18.21 -8.17
N ALA A 192 9.06 -18.59 -8.33
CA ALA A 192 8.56 -19.22 -9.56
C ALA A 192 8.88 -18.39 -10.79
N HIS A 193 8.42 -17.14 -10.78
CA HIS A 193 8.57 -16.23 -11.93
C HIS A 193 10.05 -16.04 -12.28
N THR A 194 10.91 -15.77 -11.29
CA THR A 194 12.35 -15.58 -11.52
C THR A 194 13.00 -16.83 -12.10
N GLY A 195 12.59 -18.02 -11.63
CA GLY A 195 13.16 -19.29 -12.08
C GLY A 195 12.87 -19.62 -13.54
N PHE A 196 11.65 -19.36 -14.03
CA PHE A 196 11.27 -19.72 -15.40
C PHE A 196 11.40 -18.59 -16.42
N VAL A 197 11.37 -17.31 -16.01
CA VAL A 197 11.19 -16.18 -16.95
C VAL A 197 12.26 -16.09 -18.03
N LEU A 198 13.54 -16.30 -17.69
CA LEU A 198 14.63 -16.22 -18.66
C LEU A 198 14.53 -17.33 -19.72
N GLY A 199 14.18 -18.54 -19.30
CA GLY A 199 13.98 -19.67 -20.21
C GLY A 199 12.74 -19.47 -21.09
N ALA A 200 11.63 -19.03 -20.50
CA ALA A 200 10.39 -18.73 -21.22
C ALA A 200 10.59 -17.64 -22.29
N TYR A 201 11.29 -16.56 -21.93
CA TYR A 201 11.56 -15.47 -22.87
C TYR A 201 12.46 -15.92 -24.03
N LEU A 202 13.51 -16.70 -23.76
CA LEU A 202 14.36 -17.28 -24.80
C LEU A 202 13.63 -18.30 -25.69
N ALA A 203 12.59 -18.94 -25.17
CA ALA A 203 11.70 -19.82 -25.93
C ALA A 203 10.65 -19.06 -26.77
N GLY A 204 10.64 -17.72 -26.73
CA GLY A 204 9.77 -16.87 -27.54
C GLY A 204 8.43 -16.51 -26.90
N PHE A 205 8.29 -16.65 -25.57
CA PHE A 205 7.07 -16.24 -24.87
C PHE A 205 7.20 -14.83 -24.30
N ASP A 206 6.30 -13.93 -24.72
CA ASP A 206 6.27 -12.54 -24.26
C ASP A 206 5.35 -12.31 -23.05
N ILE A 207 4.44 -13.25 -22.77
CA ILE A 207 3.48 -13.13 -21.66
C ILE A 207 3.40 -14.40 -20.81
N VAL A 208 3.21 -14.23 -19.50
CA VAL A 208 3.16 -15.33 -18.52
C VAL A 208 2.05 -16.34 -18.84
N ARG A 209 0.87 -15.86 -19.27
CA ARG A 209 -0.25 -16.72 -19.65
C ARG A 209 0.17 -17.77 -20.68
N ASP A 210 0.88 -17.33 -21.72
CA ASP A 210 1.18 -18.19 -22.86
C ASP A 210 2.28 -19.19 -22.52
N CYS A 211 3.28 -18.80 -21.71
CA CYS A 211 4.31 -19.74 -21.26
C CYS A 211 3.77 -20.80 -20.27
N MET A 212 2.71 -20.50 -19.53
CA MET A 212 2.05 -21.50 -18.66
C MET A 212 1.23 -22.54 -19.44
N HIS A 213 0.97 -22.33 -20.74
CA HIS A 213 0.39 -23.35 -21.61
C HIS A 213 1.43 -24.30 -22.22
N ASP A 214 2.73 -24.00 -22.09
CA ASP A 214 3.80 -24.90 -22.52
C ASP A 214 4.11 -25.96 -21.45
N GLU A 215 3.99 -27.23 -21.81
CA GLU A 215 4.17 -28.35 -20.88
C GLU A 215 5.59 -28.41 -20.28
N THR A 216 6.61 -27.95 -21.01
CA THR A 216 8.00 -27.97 -20.54
C THR A 216 8.20 -26.91 -19.46
N ILE A 217 7.72 -25.68 -19.71
CA ILE A 217 7.84 -24.57 -18.77
C ILE A 217 6.98 -24.83 -17.53
N LEU A 218 5.74 -25.28 -17.70
CA LEU A 218 4.86 -25.65 -16.59
C LEU A 218 5.47 -26.80 -15.77
N GLY A 219 5.99 -27.83 -16.44
CA GLY A 219 6.64 -28.97 -15.80
C GLY A 219 7.90 -28.57 -15.01
N TYR A 220 8.69 -27.64 -15.54
CA TYR A 220 9.85 -27.08 -14.84
C TYR A 220 9.44 -26.29 -13.59
N MET A 221 8.45 -25.38 -13.72
CA MET A 221 7.94 -24.60 -12.58
C MET A 221 7.44 -25.51 -11.46
N ASN A 222 6.65 -26.54 -11.79
CA ASN A 222 6.14 -27.49 -10.80
C ASN A 222 7.26 -28.23 -10.07
N LYS A 223 8.32 -28.66 -10.78
CA LYS A 223 9.48 -29.32 -10.14
C LYS A 223 10.27 -28.38 -9.23
N MET A 224 10.32 -27.09 -9.54
CA MET A 224 11.04 -26.10 -8.75
C MET A 224 10.31 -25.73 -7.44
N LEU A 225 8.98 -25.85 -7.43
CA LEU A 225 8.13 -25.49 -6.28
C LEU A 225 7.91 -26.64 -5.29
N LEU A 226 8.27 -27.88 -5.66
CA LEU A 226 8.21 -29.09 -4.83
C LEU A 226 9.53 -29.30 -4.06
#